data_AF-A0A803JZP6-F1
#
_entry.id   AF-A0A803JZP6-F1
#
_cell.length_a   1.000
_cell.length_b   1.000
_cell.length_c   1.000
_cell.angle_alpha   90.00
_cell.angle_beta   90.00
_cell.angle_gamma   90.00
#
_symmetry.space_group_name_H-M   'P 1'
#
loop_
_entity.id
_entity.type
_entity.pdbx_description
1 polymer ?
#
loop_
_entity_poly.entity_id
_entity_poly.type
_entity_poly.pdbx_seq_one_letter_code
_entity_poly.pdbx_strand_id
1 'polypeptide(L)'
;MVPRDWRIANVVPLFKKGSRSQPENYRPVSLTSVVGKLLEGVIRDRVLEYIAVHNTISLCQHGFMRNRSCQTNLVAFYEEVSRNLDAGMAVDVIYLDFAKAFDTVPHRRLMIKLRNIGLEHNICNWIENWLKDRVQRVVVNGTFSNWTSVVSGVPQGSVLGPLLFNLFINDLEVGIDSIVSIFADDTKLCKTISSMQDAAALQSDLTKLDNWAANWKMRFNVDKCKVMHFGRNNINANYLLNGSVLGVSLMEKDLGVFVDNKLSNSRQCHSVATKANKVLSCIKKGIDSRDENIILPLYRSLVRPHLEYAVQFWAPVLKKDINELERVQRRATKLVKGMEDLNYEVRLLRLGLFSLEKRRLRGDMITLYKYIRGDYRKLGDVLFSHKNNQRTRGHPFRLEERSFHLKQRRWFFTVRAVRLWNALPSDVVMADSVNAFKRGLDEFLINQNIQGYCDTNIYS
;
A
#
# COMPACT_ATOMS: atom_id res chain seq x y z
N MET A 1 21.40 -0.20 -29.76
CA MET A 1 21.00 -1.55 -30.20
C MET A 1 20.86 -2.44 -28.98
N VAL A 2 19.80 -3.25 -28.86
CA VAL A 2 19.62 -4.20 -27.74
C VAL A 2 19.99 -5.61 -28.21
N PRO A 3 20.95 -6.30 -27.56
CA PRO A 3 21.34 -7.66 -27.92
C PRO A 3 20.17 -8.63 -27.96
N ARG A 4 20.21 -9.60 -28.89
CA ARG A 4 19.15 -10.61 -29.03
C ARG A 4 18.97 -11.42 -27.74
N ASP A 5 20.04 -11.76 -27.06
CA ASP A 5 20.02 -12.55 -25.82
C ASP A 5 19.33 -11.81 -24.66
N TRP A 6 19.12 -10.50 -24.76
CA TRP A 6 18.38 -9.73 -23.76
C TRP A 6 16.88 -9.67 -24.05
N ARG A 7 16.48 -10.16 -25.23
CA ARG A 7 15.10 -10.19 -25.74
C ARG A 7 14.46 -11.57 -25.65
N ILE A 8 15.20 -12.57 -25.13
CA ILE A 8 14.69 -13.90 -24.82
C ILE A 8 14.37 -14.01 -23.32
N ALA A 9 13.34 -14.79 -22.97
CA ALA A 9 12.98 -15.02 -21.56
C ALA A 9 12.53 -16.47 -21.28
N ASN A 10 12.96 -17.00 -20.14
CA ASN A 10 12.38 -18.21 -19.56
C ASN A 10 11.28 -17.81 -18.57
N VAL A 11 10.06 -18.28 -18.77
CA VAL A 11 8.90 -17.97 -17.94
C VAL A 11 8.72 -19.09 -16.91
N VAL A 12 8.81 -18.74 -15.64
CA VAL A 12 8.56 -19.64 -14.52
C VAL A 12 7.15 -19.37 -13.98
N PRO A 13 6.23 -20.35 -14.01
CA PRO A 13 4.88 -20.18 -13.47
C PRO A 13 4.91 -20.32 -11.94
N LEU A 14 4.54 -19.26 -11.22
CA LEU A 14 4.41 -19.28 -9.76
C LEU A 14 2.95 -19.49 -9.37
N PHE A 15 2.66 -20.54 -8.61
CA PHE A 15 1.30 -20.84 -8.17
C PHE A 15 0.75 -19.74 -7.24
N LYS A 16 -0.44 -19.22 -7.55
CA LYS A 16 -1.11 -18.14 -6.80
C LYS A 16 -2.13 -18.67 -5.80
N LYS A 17 -3.21 -19.31 -6.27
CA LYS A 17 -4.31 -19.88 -5.46
C LYS A 17 -5.24 -20.75 -6.32
N GLY A 18 -6.17 -21.48 -5.71
CA GLY A 18 -7.19 -22.26 -6.44
C GLY A 18 -6.69 -23.63 -6.88
N SER A 19 -7.22 -24.15 -7.98
CA SER A 19 -6.78 -25.44 -8.52
C SER A 19 -5.41 -25.32 -9.20
N ARG A 20 -4.50 -26.25 -8.91
CA ARG A 20 -3.19 -26.37 -9.58
C ARG A 20 -3.29 -26.88 -11.03
N SER A 21 -4.42 -27.44 -11.45
CA SER A 21 -4.62 -27.89 -12.82
C SER A 21 -4.92 -26.75 -13.80
N GLN A 22 -5.22 -25.55 -13.30
CA GLN A 22 -5.69 -24.42 -14.10
C GLN A 22 -4.56 -23.40 -14.33
N PRO A 23 -4.12 -23.14 -15.58
CA PRO A 23 -3.00 -22.22 -15.87
C PRO A 23 -3.21 -20.78 -15.38
N GLU A 24 -4.44 -20.29 -15.35
CA GLU A 24 -4.81 -18.94 -14.88
C GLU A 24 -4.53 -18.72 -13.38
N ASN A 25 -4.34 -19.81 -12.63
CA ASN A 25 -3.97 -19.78 -11.22
C ASN A 25 -2.46 -19.62 -11.01
N TYR A 26 -1.69 -19.47 -12.07
CA TYR A 26 -0.25 -19.24 -12.03
C TYR A 26 0.09 -17.82 -12.50
N ARG A 27 1.08 -17.20 -11.84
CA ARG A 27 1.67 -15.93 -12.24
C ARG A 27 2.94 -16.21 -13.06
N PRO A 28 3.02 -15.76 -14.33
CA PRO A 28 4.23 -15.91 -15.11
C PRO A 28 5.31 -14.93 -14.62
N VAL A 29 6.51 -15.43 -14.33
CA VAL A 29 7.69 -14.59 -14.06
C VAL A 29 8.75 -14.84 -15.11
N SER A 30 9.11 -13.80 -15.84
CA SER A 30 10.14 -13.79 -16.88
C SER A 30 11.53 -13.64 -16.25
N LEU A 31 12.36 -14.67 -16.41
CA LEU A 31 13.79 -14.60 -16.16
C LEU A 31 14.48 -14.03 -17.40
N THR A 32 14.89 -12.76 -17.31
CA THR A 32 15.60 -12.02 -18.36
C THR A 32 17.10 -11.92 -18.10
N SER A 33 17.87 -11.52 -19.11
CA SER A 33 19.33 -11.32 -19.03
C SER A 33 19.76 -10.47 -17.84
N VAL A 34 20.75 -10.93 -17.07
CA VAL A 34 21.33 -10.20 -15.93
C VAL A 34 21.99 -8.89 -16.40
N VAL A 35 22.79 -8.94 -17.47
CA VAL A 35 23.41 -7.73 -18.04
C VAL A 35 22.35 -6.79 -18.59
N GLY A 36 21.28 -7.34 -19.18
CA GLY A 36 20.12 -6.56 -19.59
C GLY A 36 19.49 -5.79 -18.42
N LYS A 37 19.26 -6.46 -17.29
CA LYS A 37 18.70 -5.85 -16.07
C LYS A 37 19.55 -4.71 -15.51
N LEU A 38 20.88 -4.78 -15.65
CA LEU A 38 21.76 -3.68 -15.26
C LEU A 38 21.48 -2.43 -16.10
N LEU A 39 21.41 -2.57 -17.42
CA LEU A 39 21.10 -1.44 -18.30
C LEU A 39 19.65 -0.95 -18.14
N GLU A 40 18.69 -1.86 -17.93
CA GLU A 40 17.33 -1.49 -17.56
C GLU A 40 17.31 -0.62 -16.30
N GLY A 41 18.17 -0.91 -15.30
CA GLY A 41 18.33 -0.11 -14.09
C GLY A 41 18.80 1.31 -14.37
N VAL A 42 19.82 1.47 -15.23
CA VAL A 42 20.33 2.78 -15.65
C VAL A 42 19.24 3.58 -16.38
N ILE A 43 18.55 2.96 -17.32
CA ILE A 43 17.45 3.59 -18.06
C ILE A 43 16.31 3.97 -17.11
N ARG A 44 15.92 3.08 -16.18
CA ARG A 44 14.90 3.35 -15.17
C ARG A 44 15.26 4.57 -14.34
N ASP A 45 16.49 4.66 -13.87
CA ASP A 45 16.90 5.77 -13.00
C ASP A 45 16.89 7.11 -13.75
N ARG A 46 17.30 7.12 -15.02
CA ARG A 46 17.19 8.29 -15.89
C ARG A 46 15.74 8.72 -16.14
N VAL A 47 14.84 7.76 -16.38
CA VAL A 47 13.40 8.04 -16.55
C VAL A 47 12.79 8.57 -15.24
N LEU A 48 13.15 8.00 -14.09
CA LEU A 48 12.67 8.48 -12.78
C LEU A 48 13.17 9.89 -12.44
N GLU A 49 14.39 10.23 -12.84
CA GLU A 49 14.91 11.60 -12.72
C GLU A 49 14.09 12.57 -13.57
N TYR A 50 13.83 12.23 -14.84
CA TYR A 50 12.98 13.03 -15.71
C TYR A 50 11.58 13.25 -15.10
N ILE A 51 10.95 12.18 -14.60
CA ILE A 51 9.63 12.24 -13.94
C ILE A 51 9.67 13.17 -12.71
N ALA A 52 10.74 13.10 -11.91
CA ALA A 52 10.87 13.91 -10.71
C ALA A 52 10.98 15.41 -11.02
N VAL A 53 11.75 15.77 -12.05
CA VAL A 53 11.94 17.16 -12.49
C VAL A 53 10.66 17.74 -13.11
N HIS A 54 9.97 16.96 -13.95
CA HIS A 54 8.83 17.45 -14.73
C HIS A 54 7.47 17.16 -14.07
N ASN A 55 7.46 16.49 -12.90
CA ASN A 55 6.27 16.10 -12.15
C ASN A 55 5.19 15.39 -13.01
N THR A 56 5.63 14.47 -13.86
CA THR A 56 4.76 13.88 -14.90
C THR A 56 3.88 12.73 -14.41
N ILE A 57 4.17 12.14 -13.25
CA ILE A 57 3.36 11.05 -12.69
C ILE A 57 2.27 11.62 -11.78
N SER A 58 1.04 11.12 -11.98
CA SER A 58 -0.12 11.40 -11.15
C SER A 58 0.17 11.22 -9.65
N LEU A 59 -0.37 12.12 -8.83
CA LEU A 59 -0.30 12.00 -7.37
C LEU A 59 -1.09 10.80 -6.85
N CYS A 60 -2.11 10.33 -7.58
CA CYS A 60 -2.94 9.18 -7.22
C CYS A 60 -2.25 7.83 -7.46
N GLN A 61 -1.14 7.80 -8.22
CA GLN A 61 -0.33 6.60 -8.42
C GLN A 61 0.67 6.39 -7.26
N HIS A 62 0.53 5.26 -6.57
CA HIS A 62 1.39 4.85 -5.47
C HIS A 62 2.19 3.57 -5.73
N GLY A 63 1.77 2.73 -6.68
CA GLY A 63 2.44 1.47 -7.01
C GLY A 63 3.79 1.75 -7.64
N PHE A 64 4.84 1.03 -7.24
CA PHE A 64 6.21 1.15 -7.79
C PHE A 64 6.82 2.57 -7.82
N MET A 65 6.26 3.52 -7.07
CA MET A 65 6.76 4.89 -6.98
C MET A 65 7.64 5.06 -5.74
N ARG A 66 8.73 5.84 -5.89
CA ARG A 66 9.55 6.25 -4.76
C ARG A 66 8.68 7.03 -3.76
N ASN A 67 8.95 6.84 -2.48
CA ASN A 67 8.27 7.54 -1.38
C ASN A 67 6.74 7.35 -1.36
N ARG A 68 6.25 6.28 -1.99
CA ARG A 68 4.86 5.83 -1.94
C ARG A 68 4.85 4.35 -1.57
N SER A 69 3.76 3.91 -0.96
CA SER A 69 3.58 2.54 -0.49
C SER A 69 2.09 2.21 -0.35
N CYS A 70 1.78 0.93 -0.15
CA CYS A 70 0.43 0.48 0.17
C CYS A 70 -0.17 1.27 1.34
N GLN A 71 0.63 1.51 2.39
CA GLN A 71 0.20 2.28 3.55
C GLN A 71 -0.18 3.72 3.18
N THR A 72 0.65 4.42 2.41
CA THR A 72 0.35 5.81 2.00
C THR A 72 -0.89 5.88 1.10
N ASN A 73 -1.10 4.88 0.24
CA ASN A 73 -2.28 4.82 -0.64
C ASN A 73 -3.56 4.62 0.19
N LEU A 74 -3.56 3.64 1.10
CA LEU A 74 -4.69 3.35 1.97
C LEU A 74 -5.02 4.55 2.86
N VAL A 75 -4.01 5.17 3.49
CA VAL A 75 -4.22 6.36 4.33
C VAL A 75 -4.80 7.52 3.53
N ALA A 76 -4.23 7.83 2.35
CA ALA A 76 -4.69 8.95 1.56
C ALA A 76 -6.11 8.75 1.01
N PHE A 77 -6.42 7.56 0.50
CA PHE A 77 -7.73 7.26 -0.06
C PHE A 77 -8.83 7.23 1.02
N TYR A 78 -8.58 6.51 2.13
CA TYR A 78 -9.58 6.41 3.19
C TYR A 78 -9.64 7.61 4.12
N GLU A 79 -8.72 8.58 4.01
CA GLU A 79 -8.89 9.89 4.62
C GLU A 79 -10.17 10.53 4.08
N GLU A 80 -10.34 10.54 2.77
CA GLU A 80 -11.51 11.09 2.09
C GLU A 80 -12.78 10.30 2.40
N VAL A 81 -12.71 8.96 2.34
CA VAL A 81 -13.86 8.10 2.70
C VAL A 81 -14.28 8.35 4.15
N SER A 82 -13.35 8.30 5.11
CA SER A 82 -13.67 8.46 6.52
C SER A 82 -14.18 9.87 6.85
N ARG A 83 -13.66 10.91 6.18
CA ARG A 83 -14.12 12.30 6.31
C ARG A 83 -15.56 12.48 5.82
N ASN A 84 -15.89 11.93 4.65
CA ASN A 84 -17.25 12.01 4.11
C ASN A 84 -18.25 11.24 4.98
N LEU A 85 -17.88 10.06 5.47
CA LEU A 85 -18.73 9.31 6.40
C LEU A 85 -18.96 10.06 7.72
N ASP A 86 -17.93 10.74 8.24
CA ASP A 86 -18.02 11.56 9.45
C ASP A 86 -18.97 12.75 9.30
N ALA A 87 -19.04 13.32 8.09
CA ALA A 87 -20.01 14.34 7.70
C ALA A 87 -21.43 13.80 7.46
N GLY A 88 -21.67 12.50 7.66
CA GLY A 88 -22.98 11.86 7.47
C GLY A 88 -23.31 11.49 6.02
N MET A 89 -22.36 11.66 5.09
CA MET A 89 -22.53 11.32 3.69
C MET A 89 -22.37 9.82 3.47
N ALA A 90 -23.12 9.25 2.52
CA ALA A 90 -22.86 7.91 2.00
C ALA A 90 -21.81 7.96 0.88
N VAL A 91 -21.04 6.88 0.72
CA VAL A 91 -19.92 6.80 -0.21
C VAL A 91 -19.94 5.45 -0.90
N ASP A 92 -19.75 5.43 -2.22
CA ASP A 92 -19.48 4.19 -2.95
C ASP A 92 -18.03 4.13 -3.37
N VAL A 93 -17.41 2.97 -3.15
CA VAL A 93 -16.07 2.64 -3.63
C VAL A 93 -16.17 1.50 -4.62
N ILE A 94 -15.67 1.73 -5.84
CA ILE A 94 -15.55 0.72 -6.88
C ILE A 94 -14.10 0.28 -6.96
N TYR A 95 -13.84 -1.01 -6.70
CA TYR A 95 -12.55 -1.65 -6.91
C TYR A 95 -12.49 -2.20 -8.33
N LEU A 96 -11.42 -1.87 -9.06
CA LEU A 96 -11.18 -2.23 -10.44
C LEU A 96 -9.93 -3.11 -10.55
N ASP A 97 -10.02 -4.21 -11.29
CA ASP A 97 -8.92 -5.15 -11.56
C ASP A 97 -8.75 -5.30 -13.08
N PHE A 98 -7.56 -5.01 -13.59
CA PHE A 98 -7.25 -5.27 -15.00
C PHE A 98 -7.01 -6.76 -15.25
N ALA A 99 -7.62 -7.30 -16.31
CA ALA A 99 -7.33 -8.64 -16.77
C ALA A 99 -5.91 -8.70 -17.37
N LYS A 100 -5.01 -9.44 -16.68
CA LYS A 100 -3.62 -9.67 -17.11
C LYS A 100 -2.87 -8.37 -17.43
N ALA A 101 -2.98 -7.37 -16.54
CA ALA A 101 -2.56 -5.99 -16.78
C ALA A 101 -1.16 -5.84 -17.41
N PHE A 102 -0.16 -6.49 -16.85
CA PHE A 102 1.22 -6.42 -17.35
C PHE A 102 1.40 -7.10 -18.70
N ASP A 103 0.64 -8.15 -18.99
CA ASP A 103 0.81 -8.99 -20.17
C ASP A 103 0.07 -8.40 -21.41
N THR A 104 -0.85 -7.46 -21.19
CA THR A 104 -1.73 -6.89 -22.22
C THR A 104 -1.27 -5.55 -22.78
N VAL A 105 -0.29 -4.88 -22.17
CA VAL A 105 0.19 -3.55 -22.61
C VAL A 105 0.63 -3.56 -24.09
N PRO A 106 -0.05 -2.85 -25.01
CA PRO A 106 0.32 -2.86 -26.41
C PRO A 106 1.56 -2.00 -26.66
N HIS A 107 2.63 -2.57 -27.22
CA HIS A 107 3.92 -1.88 -27.36
C HIS A 107 3.83 -0.58 -28.16
N ARG A 108 3.11 -0.57 -29.29
CA ARG A 108 2.96 0.66 -30.11
C ARG A 108 2.28 1.79 -29.34
N ARG A 109 1.26 1.47 -28.54
CA ARG A 109 0.52 2.45 -27.73
C ARG A 109 1.33 2.95 -26.54
N LEU A 110 2.10 2.05 -25.92
CA LEU A 110 3.09 2.43 -24.93
C LEU A 110 4.09 3.44 -25.50
N MET A 111 4.65 3.18 -26.68
CA MET A 111 5.60 4.10 -27.31
C MET A 111 4.99 5.48 -27.61
N ILE A 112 3.71 5.55 -28.01
CA ILE A 112 3.00 6.83 -28.17
C ILE A 112 2.99 7.61 -26.84
N LYS A 113 2.59 6.97 -25.73
CA LYS A 113 2.56 7.62 -24.42
C LYS A 113 3.94 8.07 -23.96
N LEU A 114 4.96 7.23 -24.11
CA LEU A 114 6.33 7.57 -23.69
C LEU A 114 6.86 8.80 -24.44
N ARG A 115 6.61 8.89 -25.75
CA ARG A 115 6.98 10.06 -26.56
C ARG A 115 6.17 11.30 -26.19
N ASN A 116 4.86 11.16 -25.94
CA ASN A 116 3.99 12.27 -25.54
C ASN A 116 4.32 12.84 -24.15
N ILE A 117 4.88 12.03 -23.25
CA ILE A 117 5.40 12.48 -21.94
C ILE A 117 6.68 13.33 -22.10
N GLY A 118 7.32 13.29 -23.28
CA GLY A 118 8.53 14.05 -23.58
C GLY A 118 9.83 13.33 -23.24
N LEU A 119 9.80 12.00 -23.04
CA LEU A 119 11.03 11.24 -22.81
C LEU A 119 11.99 11.36 -24.00
N GLU A 120 13.28 11.49 -23.70
CA GLU A 120 14.34 11.64 -24.70
C GLU A 120 14.27 10.54 -25.78
N HIS A 121 14.54 10.93 -27.03
CA HIS A 121 14.44 10.04 -28.18
C HIS A 121 15.30 8.78 -28.04
N ASN A 122 16.51 8.91 -27.50
CA ASN A 122 17.42 7.78 -27.28
C ASN A 122 16.86 6.76 -26.27
N ILE A 123 16.21 7.23 -25.20
CA ILE A 123 15.55 6.38 -24.21
C ILE A 123 14.37 5.65 -24.85
N CYS A 124 13.51 6.39 -25.57
CA CYS A 124 12.38 5.81 -26.28
C CYS A 124 12.81 4.73 -27.28
N ASN A 125 13.83 5.01 -28.10
CA ASN A 125 14.35 4.06 -29.08
C ASN A 125 14.94 2.82 -28.42
N TRP A 126 15.61 2.97 -27.28
CA TRP A 126 16.14 1.84 -26.54
C TRP A 126 15.01 0.95 -26.01
N ILE A 127 13.98 1.55 -25.41
CA ILE A 127 12.80 0.83 -24.89
C ILE A 127 12.06 0.11 -26.02
N GLU A 128 11.85 0.78 -27.16
CA GLU A 128 11.22 0.17 -28.33
C GLU A 128 12.00 -1.05 -28.83
N ASN A 129 13.32 -0.93 -28.95
CA ASN A 129 14.19 -2.04 -29.31
C ASN A 129 14.18 -3.17 -28.27
N TRP A 130 14.05 -2.84 -26.98
CA TRP A 130 13.97 -3.83 -25.90
C TRP A 130 12.66 -4.63 -25.91
N LEU A 131 11.56 -4.02 -26.35
CA LEU A 131 10.24 -4.64 -26.51
C LEU A 131 10.10 -5.43 -27.82
N LYS A 132 10.82 -5.03 -28.87
CA LYS A 132 10.69 -5.56 -30.23
C LYS A 132 11.31 -6.95 -30.40
N ASP A 133 10.61 -7.82 -31.14
CA ASP A 133 11.03 -9.19 -31.52
C ASP A 133 11.43 -10.06 -30.31
N ARG A 134 10.75 -9.87 -29.18
CA ARG A 134 10.95 -10.68 -27.99
C ARG A 134 10.37 -12.07 -28.19
N VAL A 135 11.03 -13.06 -27.62
CA VAL A 135 10.53 -14.44 -27.55
C VAL A 135 10.60 -14.96 -26.11
N GLN A 136 9.69 -15.86 -25.77
CA GLN A 136 9.66 -16.49 -24.46
C GLN A 136 9.30 -17.97 -24.56
N ARG A 137 9.68 -18.75 -23.54
CA ARG A 137 9.24 -20.14 -23.37
C ARG A 137 8.95 -20.42 -21.90
N VAL A 138 8.05 -21.33 -21.61
CA VAL A 138 7.71 -21.73 -20.25
C VAL A 138 8.67 -22.84 -19.79
N VAL A 139 9.11 -22.74 -18.53
CA VAL A 139 10.00 -23.74 -17.90
C VAL A 139 9.31 -24.32 -16.67
N VAL A 140 9.13 -25.64 -16.66
CA VAL A 140 8.55 -26.39 -15.53
C VAL A 140 9.40 -27.61 -15.26
N ASN A 141 9.93 -27.73 -14.03
CA ASN A 141 10.74 -28.87 -13.59
C ASN A 141 11.89 -29.25 -14.55
N GLY A 142 12.55 -28.25 -15.14
CA GLY A 142 13.66 -28.45 -16.10
C GLY A 142 13.21 -28.73 -17.54
N THR A 143 11.92 -28.91 -17.80
CA THR A 143 11.36 -29.08 -19.15
C THR A 143 10.98 -27.74 -19.77
N PHE A 144 11.23 -27.61 -21.07
CA PHE A 144 11.02 -26.38 -21.83
C PHE A 144 9.88 -26.53 -22.83
N SER A 145 9.02 -25.52 -22.93
CA SER A 145 8.14 -25.37 -24.09
C SER A 145 8.92 -24.88 -25.31
N ASN A 146 8.25 -24.90 -26.47
CA ASN A 146 8.73 -24.18 -27.65
C ASN A 146 8.82 -22.67 -27.36
N TRP A 147 9.69 -22.00 -28.12
CA TRP A 147 9.78 -20.55 -28.14
C TRP A 147 8.56 -19.94 -28.84
N THR A 148 8.02 -18.89 -28.25
CA THR A 148 6.87 -18.15 -28.79
C THR A 148 7.18 -16.66 -28.79
N SER A 149 6.75 -15.95 -29.84
CA SER A 149 6.86 -14.49 -29.94
C SER A 149 6.01 -13.78 -28.88
N VAL A 150 6.51 -12.67 -28.35
CA VAL A 150 5.79 -11.79 -27.41
C VAL A 150 5.31 -10.56 -28.17
N VAL A 151 4.00 -10.48 -28.39
CA VAL A 151 3.36 -9.42 -29.19
C VAL A 151 2.82 -8.24 -28.35
N SER A 152 2.70 -8.43 -27.03
CA SER A 152 2.23 -7.42 -26.08
C SER A 152 2.81 -7.67 -24.69
N GLY A 153 2.66 -6.68 -23.83
CA GLY A 153 3.00 -6.73 -22.43
C GLY A 153 4.39 -6.22 -22.11
N VAL A 154 4.58 -5.91 -20.83
CA VAL A 154 5.86 -5.61 -20.22
C VAL A 154 6.29 -6.83 -19.38
N PRO A 155 7.52 -7.34 -19.53
CA PRO A 155 7.92 -8.58 -18.85
C PRO A 155 7.82 -8.50 -17.32
N GLN A 156 7.00 -9.36 -16.72
CA GLN A 156 6.93 -9.51 -15.26
C GLN A 156 8.25 -10.10 -14.74
N GLY A 157 9.01 -9.35 -13.93
CA GLY A 157 10.36 -9.73 -13.49
C GLY A 157 11.51 -8.96 -14.17
N SER A 158 11.17 -8.08 -15.12
CA SER A 158 12.06 -7.03 -15.60
C SER A 158 12.18 -5.88 -14.58
N VAL A 159 13.23 -5.08 -14.70
CA VAL A 159 13.46 -3.90 -13.86
C VAL A 159 12.63 -2.72 -14.38
N LEU A 160 12.49 -2.58 -15.70
CA LEU A 160 11.73 -1.50 -16.33
C LEU A 160 10.22 -1.72 -16.39
N GLY A 161 9.76 -2.98 -16.45
CA GLY A 161 8.36 -3.30 -16.69
C GLY A 161 7.36 -2.59 -15.76
N PRO A 162 7.57 -2.58 -14.42
CA PRO A 162 6.71 -1.84 -13.51
C PRO A 162 6.62 -0.33 -13.78
N LEU A 163 7.75 0.30 -14.11
CA LEU A 163 7.76 1.74 -14.43
C LEU A 163 7.03 2.01 -15.75
N LEU A 164 7.25 1.18 -16.77
CA LEU A 164 6.58 1.32 -18.06
C LEU A 164 5.08 1.10 -17.95
N PHE A 165 4.64 0.17 -17.09
CA PHE A 165 3.22 -0.02 -16.79
C PHE A 165 2.61 1.23 -16.14
N ASN A 166 3.27 1.80 -15.13
CA ASN A 166 2.81 3.05 -14.50
C ASN A 166 2.70 4.20 -15.50
N LEU A 167 3.71 4.38 -16.36
CA LEU A 167 3.69 5.40 -17.41
C LEU A 167 2.57 5.17 -18.42
N PHE A 168 2.24 3.90 -18.70
CA PHE A 168 1.15 3.55 -19.60
C PHE A 168 -0.23 3.95 -19.04
N ILE A 169 -0.47 3.72 -17.75
CA ILE A 169 -1.76 4.01 -17.11
C ILE A 169 -1.83 5.42 -16.50
N ASN A 170 -0.81 6.25 -16.69
CA ASN A 170 -0.67 7.52 -15.97
C ASN A 170 -1.80 8.53 -16.25
N ASP A 171 -2.43 8.45 -17.41
CA ASP A 171 -3.57 9.29 -17.81
C ASP A 171 -4.92 8.64 -17.52
N LEU A 172 -4.96 7.53 -16.77
CA LEU A 172 -6.20 6.80 -16.45
C LEU A 172 -7.23 7.68 -15.71
N GLU A 173 -6.76 8.62 -14.89
CA GLU A 173 -7.63 9.53 -14.12
C GLU A 173 -8.04 10.80 -14.87
N VAL A 174 -7.51 11.04 -16.08
CA VAL A 174 -7.77 12.27 -16.81
C VAL A 174 -9.26 12.35 -17.19
N GLY A 175 -9.93 13.41 -16.75
CA GLY A 175 -11.35 13.64 -17.01
C GLY A 175 -12.30 12.86 -16.09
N ILE A 176 -11.79 12.27 -15.02
CA ILE A 176 -12.57 11.60 -13.97
C ILE A 176 -12.86 12.59 -12.83
N ASP A 177 -14.12 12.77 -12.48
CA ASP A 177 -14.52 13.72 -11.43
C ASP A 177 -14.50 13.09 -10.03
N SER A 178 -14.68 11.77 -9.97
CA SER A 178 -14.62 10.98 -8.74
C SER A 178 -13.17 10.81 -8.26
N ILE A 179 -12.99 10.52 -6.98
CA ILE A 179 -11.66 10.30 -6.39
C ILE A 179 -11.08 9.00 -6.97
N VAL A 180 -9.92 9.09 -7.62
CA VAL A 180 -9.18 7.94 -8.14
C VAL A 180 -8.00 7.63 -7.23
N SER A 181 -7.75 6.35 -6.97
CA SER A 181 -6.56 5.89 -6.26
C SER A 181 -5.97 4.68 -6.98
N ILE A 182 -4.68 4.75 -7.30
CA ILE A 182 -4.02 3.75 -8.16
C ILE A 182 -2.81 3.17 -7.42
N PHE A 183 -2.70 1.86 -7.43
CA PHE A 183 -1.51 1.12 -7.01
C PHE A 183 -1.17 0.10 -8.09
N ALA A 184 -0.42 0.57 -9.10
CA ALA A 184 -0.22 -0.20 -10.32
C ALA A 184 -1.55 -0.65 -10.93
N ASP A 185 -1.82 -1.96 -11.01
CA ASP A 185 -3.02 -2.52 -11.62
C ASP A 185 -4.26 -2.48 -10.71
N ASP A 186 -4.08 -2.31 -9.40
CA ASP A 186 -5.17 -2.12 -8.44
C ASP A 186 -5.64 -0.65 -8.49
N THR A 187 -6.84 -0.41 -9.02
CA THR A 187 -7.43 0.94 -9.10
C THR A 187 -8.73 1.01 -8.31
N LYS A 188 -8.97 2.14 -7.64
CA LYS A 188 -10.20 2.44 -6.92
C LYS A 188 -10.81 3.74 -7.38
N LEU A 189 -12.13 3.77 -7.49
CA LEU A 189 -12.94 4.95 -7.74
C LEU A 189 -13.83 5.20 -6.52
N CYS A 190 -13.97 6.44 -6.08
CA CYS A 190 -14.75 6.81 -4.91
C CYS A 190 -15.55 8.07 -5.13
N LYS A 191 -16.83 8.04 -4.77
CA LYS A 191 -17.71 9.22 -4.80
C LYS A 191 -18.70 9.19 -3.65
N THR A 192 -19.08 10.36 -3.14
CA THR A 192 -20.22 10.51 -2.24
C THR A 192 -21.51 10.26 -3.01
N ILE A 193 -22.40 9.43 -2.49
CA ILE A 193 -23.66 9.05 -3.14
C ILE A 193 -24.83 9.39 -2.21
N SER A 194 -25.43 10.56 -2.42
CA SER A 194 -26.62 11.00 -1.69
C SER A 194 -27.89 10.91 -2.54
N SER A 195 -27.74 10.70 -3.84
CA SER A 195 -28.82 10.72 -4.81
C SER A 195 -28.54 9.79 -6.00
N MET A 196 -29.57 9.52 -6.81
CA MET A 196 -29.40 8.78 -8.07
C MET A 196 -28.57 9.57 -9.09
N GLN A 197 -28.55 10.91 -9.00
CA GLN A 197 -27.70 11.77 -9.81
C GLN A 197 -26.22 11.55 -9.50
N ASP A 198 -25.87 11.41 -8.22
CA ASP A 198 -24.49 11.10 -7.82
C ASP A 198 -24.06 9.72 -8.31
N ALA A 199 -24.96 8.73 -8.22
CA ALA A 199 -24.74 7.40 -8.76
C ALA A 199 -24.57 7.43 -10.29
N ALA A 200 -25.38 8.21 -11.01
CA ALA A 200 -25.22 8.41 -12.44
C ALA A 200 -23.89 9.08 -12.80
N ALA A 201 -23.41 10.01 -11.98
CA ALA A 201 -22.11 10.64 -12.15
C ALA A 201 -20.95 9.65 -11.91
N LEU A 202 -21.02 8.81 -10.88
CA LEU A 202 -20.04 7.74 -10.65
C LEU A 202 -20.07 6.69 -11.78
N GLN A 203 -21.26 6.35 -12.29
CA GLN A 203 -21.41 5.50 -13.47
C GLN A 203 -20.77 6.14 -14.73
N SER A 204 -20.94 7.45 -14.93
CA SER A 204 -20.32 8.17 -16.03
C SER A 204 -18.80 8.06 -15.98
N ASP A 205 -18.21 8.28 -14.81
CA ASP A 205 -16.77 8.12 -14.60
C ASP A 205 -16.31 6.67 -14.84
N LEU A 206 -17.07 5.68 -14.37
CA LEU A 206 -16.80 4.27 -14.65
C LEU A 206 -16.84 3.96 -16.16
N THR A 207 -17.79 4.52 -16.89
CA THR A 207 -17.89 4.40 -18.35
C THR A 207 -16.72 5.07 -19.06
N LYS A 208 -16.24 6.23 -18.58
CA LYS A 208 -15.02 6.87 -19.11
C LYS A 208 -13.80 5.96 -18.94
N LEU A 209 -13.67 5.29 -17.79
CA LEU A 209 -12.60 4.31 -17.56
C LEU A 209 -12.71 3.08 -18.47
N ASP A 210 -13.93 2.57 -18.68
CA ASP A 210 -14.17 1.43 -19.59
C ASP A 210 -13.80 1.79 -21.04
N ASN A 211 -14.21 2.98 -21.49
CA ASN A 211 -13.84 3.53 -22.79
C ASN A 211 -12.33 3.74 -22.91
N TRP A 212 -11.67 4.25 -21.86
CA TRP A 212 -10.22 4.37 -21.81
C TRP A 212 -9.57 2.98 -21.99
N ALA A 213 -10.04 1.97 -21.27
CA ALA A 213 -9.48 0.62 -21.36
C ALA A 213 -9.63 0.06 -22.78
N ALA A 214 -10.80 0.16 -23.39
CA ALA A 214 -11.02 -0.23 -24.79
C ALA A 214 -10.12 0.54 -25.76
N ASN A 215 -10.03 1.87 -25.59
CA ASN A 215 -9.20 2.76 -26.38
C ASN A 215 -7.71 2.47 -26.25
N TRP A 216 -7.27 1.90 -25.13
CA TRP A 216 -5.87 1.53 -24.88
C TRP A 216 -5.60 0.02 -24.98
N LYS A 217 -6.59 -0.79 -25.42
CA LYS A 217 -6.53 -2.27 -25.58
C LYS A 217 -6.21 -2.98 -24.25
N MET A 218 -6.60 -2.35 -23.14
CA MET A 218 -6.68 -2.97 -21.84
C MET A 218 -8.08 -3.56 -21.67
N ARG A 219 -8.26 -4.36 -20.63
CA ARG A 219 -9.57 -4.94 -20.29
C ARG A 219 -9.71 -5.08 -18.78
N PHE A 220 -10.85 -4.70 -18.23
CA PHE A 220 -11.17 -4.99 -16.84
C PHE A 220 -11.68 -6.43 -16.67
N ASN A 221 -11.35 -7.05 -15.54
CA ASN A 221 -11.91 -8.32 -15.11
C ASN A 221 -13.17 -8.05 -14.29
N VAL A 222 -14.32 -7.99 -14.96
CA VAL A 222 -15.61 -7.62 -14.34
C VAL A 222 -15.94 -8.47 -13.12
N ASP A 223 -15.64 -9.78 -13.14
CA ASP A 223 -15.92 -10.69 -12.02
C ASP A 223 -15.12 -10.34 -10.76
N LYS A 224 -13.97 -9.71 -10.92
CA LYS A 224 -13.13 -9.23 -9.80
C LYS A 224 -13.37 -7.78 -9.44
N CYS A 225 -13.94 -7.00 -10.35
CA CYS A 225 -14.40 -5.66 -10.02
C CYS A 225 -15.60 -5.75 -9.07
N LYS A 226 -15.60 -4.93 -8.04
CA LYS A 226 -16.63 -4.93 -7.00
C LYS A 226 -16.98 -3.52 -6.57
N VAL A 227 -18.24 -3.31 -6.19
CA VAL A 227 -18.66 -2.10 -5.48
C VAL A 227 -18.85 -2.40 -3.99
N MET A 228 -18.41 -1.48 -3.15
CA MET A 228 -18.66 -1.48 -1.71
C MET A 228 -19.36 -0.19 -1.31
N HIS A 229 -20.53 -0.33 -0.72
CA HIS A 229 -21.38 0.77 -0.27
C HIS A 229 -21.09 1.10 1.20
N PHE A 230 -20.72 2.34 1.48
CA PHE A 230 -20.48 2.86 2.83
C PHE A 230 -21.53 3.90 3.22
N GLY A 231 -21.78 3.98 4.53
CA GLY A 231 -22.72 4.95 5.12
C GLY A 231 -24.12 4.37 5.33
N ARG A 232 -24.81 4.84 6.36
CA ARG A 232 -26.13 4.30 6.76
C ARG A 232 -27.24 4.61 5.77
N ASN A 233 -27.15 5.76 5.10
CA ASN A 233 -28.16 6.26 4.17
C ASN A 233 -27.78 5.99 2.71
N ASN A 234 -26.95 4.98 2.47
CA ASN A 234 -26.52 4.63 1.12
C ASN A 234 -27.67 3.98 0.35
N ILE A 235 -27.91 4.43 -0.87
CA ILE A 235 -28.98 3.93 -1.75
C ILE A 235 -28.66 2.58 -2.40
N ASN A 236 -27.43 2.08 -2.23
CA ASN A 236 -26.90 0.83 -2.80
C ASN A 236 -27.11 0.74 -4.32
N ALA A 237 -26.66 1.78 -5.03
CA ALA A 237 -26.82 1.86 -6.48
C ALA A 237 -26.05 0.75 -7.21
N ASN A 238 -26.61 0.26 -8.31
CA ASN A 238 -25.94 -0.70 -9.18
C ASN A 238 -25.14 0.03 -10.25
N TYR A 239 -23.94 -0.48 -10.54
CA TYR A 239 -23.05 0.05 -11.57
C TYR A 239 -22.75 -0.99 -12.63
N LEU A 240 -22.64 -0.56 -13.88
CA LEU A 240 -22.35 -1.38 -15.05
C LEU A 240 -20.90 -1.18 -15.50
N LEU A 241 -20.19 -2.27 -15.75
CA LEU A 241 -18.87 -2.29 -16.38
C LEU A 241 -18.88 -3.32 -17.51
N ASN A 242 -18.50 -2.94 -18.73
CA ASN A 242 -18.65 -3.77 -19.92
C ASN A 242 -20.08 -4.37 -20.05
N GLY A 243 -21.11 -3.57 -19.77
CA GLY A 243 -22.52 -3.98 -19.82
C GLY A 243 -22.97 -4.96 -18.72
N SER A 244 -22.10 -5.36 -17.80
CA SER A 244 -22.41 -6.27 -16.70
C SER A 244 -22.49 -5.53 -15.36
N VAL A 245 -23.45 -5.91 -14.51
CA VAL A 245 -23.59 -5.33 -13.17
C VAL A 245 -22.42 -5.75 -12.29
N LEU A 246 -21.78 -4.79 -11.63
CA LEU A 246 -20.72 -5.07 -10.66
C LEU A 246 -21.27 -5.80 -9.45
N GLY A 247 -20.53 -6.80 -8.98
CA GLY A 247 -20.88 -7.50 -7.75
C GLY A 247 -20.72 -6.59 -6.54
N VAL A 248 -21.69 -6.62 -5.63
CA VAL A 248 -21.59 -5.94 -4.33
C VAL A 248 -20.71 -6.76 -3.39
N SER A 249 -19.81 -6.09 -2.68
CA SER A 249 -18.98 -6.69 -1.64
C SER A 249 -19.10 -5.95 -0.32
N LEU A 250 -19.24 -6.72 0.76
CA LEU A 250 -19.23 -6.18 2.13
C LEU A 250 -17.81 -6.10 2.70
N MET A 251 -16.85 -6.76 2.06
CA MET A 251 -15.46 -6.81 2.52
C MET A 251 -14.50 -7.13 1.38
N GLU A 252 -13.48 -6.29 1.23
CA GLU A 252 -12.45 -6.44 0.22
C GLU A 252 -11.06 -6.46 0.84
N LYS A 253 -10.13 -7.12 0.14
CA LYS A 253 -8.74 -7.14 0.54
C LYS A 253 -7.95 -6.11 -0.27
N ASP A 254 -7.95 -4.88 0.21
CA ASP A 254 -7.30 -3.74 -0.43
C ASP A 254 -5.81 -3.64 -0.02
N LEU A 255 -4.91 -3.76 -1.00
CA LEU A 255 -3.45 -3.70 -0.83
C LEU A 255 -2.89 -4.54 0.34
N GLY A 256 -3.50 -5.69 0.59
CA GLY A 256 -3.09 -6.63 1.64
C GLY A 256 -3.86 -6.50 2.96
N VAL A 257 -4.73 -5.51 3.11
CA VAL A 257 -5.52 -5.21 4.31
C VAL A 257 -6.99 -5.51 4.05
N PHE A 258 -7.67 -6.17 4.99
CA PHE A 258 -9.13 -6.32 4.91
C PHE A 258 -9.84 -5.03 5.30
N VAL A 259 -10.72 -4.56 4.41
CA VAL A 259 -11.60 -3.41 4.64
C VAL A 259 -13.04 -3.89 4.52
N ASP A 260 -13.86 -3.60 5.51
CA ASP A 260 -15.29 -3.83 5.45
C ASP A 260 -16.08 -2.52 5.31
N ASN A 261 -17.34 -2.65 4.90
CA ASN A 261 -18.24 -1.50 4.67
C ASN A 261 -18.61 -0.70 5.93
N LYS A 262 -18.11 -1.09 7.11
CA LYS A 262 -18.25 -0.37 8.38
C LYS A 262 -16.93 0.26 8.85
N LEU A 263 -15.86 0.12 8.05
CA LEU A 263 -14.48 0.46 8.39
C LEU A 263 -14.05 -0.14 9.74
N SER A 264 -14.49 -1.36 10.04
CA SER A 264 -14.07 -2.08 11.24
C SER A 264 -12.76 -2.83 11.00
N ASN A 265 -11.83 -2.68 11.95
CA ASN A 265 -10.50 -3.30 11.85
C ASN A 265 -10.45 -4.74 12.42
N SER A 266 -11.53 -5.25 13.06
CA SER A 266 -11.48 -6.53 13.78
C SER A 266 -11.12 -7.72 12.89
N ARG A 267 -11.67 -7.77 11.66
CA ARG A 267 -11.39 -8.88 10.73
C ARG A 267 -9.96 -8.87 10.23
N GLN A 268 -9.40 -7.69 9.99
CA GLN A 268 -7.98 -7.52 9.71
C GLN A 268 -7.13 -7.98 10.89
N CYS A 269 -7.44 -7.54 12.11
CA CYS A 269 -6.71 -7.91 13.33
C CYS A 269 -6.64 -9.43 13.52
N HIS A 270 -7.78 -10.10 13.38
CA HIS A 270 -7.85 -11.55 13.46
C HIS A 270 -7.01 -12.24 12.37
N SER A 271 -7.09 -11.75 11.13
CA SER A 271 -6.33 -12.29 10.00
C SER A 271 -4.82 -12.19 10.21
N VAL A 272 -4.32 -11.01 10.63
CA VAL A 272 -2.89 -10.80 10.85
C VAL A 272 -2.39 -11.57 12.08
N ALA A 273 -3.17 -11.64 13.15
CA ALA A 273 -2.82 -12.44 14.33
C ALA A 273 -2.71 -13.92 13.95
N THR A 274 -3.65 -14.43 13.15
CA THR A 274 -3.64 -15.81 12.66
C THR A 274 -2.38 -16.10 11.81
N LYS A 275 -2.05 -15.22 10.87
CA LYS A 275 -0.84 -15.37 10.04
C LYS A 275 0.44 -15.33 10.88
N ALA A 276 0.55 -14.34 11.76
CA ALA A 276 1.71 -14.19 12.65
C ALA A 276 1.87 -15.41 13.57
N ASN A 277 0.77 -15.93 14.13
CA ASN A 277 0.81 -17.15 14.94
C ASN A 277 1.22 -18.39 14.14
N LYS A 278 0.84 -18.51 12.85
CA LYS A 278 1.31 -19.61 11.99
C LYS A 278 2.83 -19.55 11.81
N VAL A 279 3.38 -18.39 11.49
CA VAL A 279 4.84 -18.20 11.37
C VAL A 279 5.54 -18.47 12.70
N LEU A 280 4.98 -17.98 13.81
CA LEU A 280 5.52 -18.24 15.15
C LEU A 280 5.51 -19.74 15.49
N SER A 281 4.48 -20.48 15.06
CA SER A 281 4.40 -21.94 15.20
C SER A 281 5.50 -22.65 14.40
N CYS A 282 5.79 -22.19 13.18
CA CYS A 282 6.91 -22.70 12.39
C CYS A 282 8.26 -22.47 13.10
N ILE A 283 8.49 -21.27 13.65
CA ILE A 283 9.71 -20.98 14.44
C ILE A 283 9.80 -21.93 15.63
N LYS A 284 8.72 -22.07 16.41
CA LYS A 284 8.69 -22.95 17.58
C LYS A 284 9.02 -24.42 17.23
N LYS A 285 8.59 -24.89 16.07
CA LYS A 285 8.76 -26.29 15.64
C LYS A 285 10.07 -26.57 14.90
N GLY A 286 10.61 -25.56 14.22
CA GLY A 286 11.75 -25.72 13.31
C GLY A 286 13.07 -25.20 13.86
N ILE A 287 13.07 -24.57 15.03
CA ILE A 287 14.28 -24.01 15.65
C ILE A 287 14.44 -24.65 17.03
N ASP A 288 15.53 -25.41 17.20
CA ASP A 288 15.81 -26.12 18.44
C ASP A 288 16.30 -25.19 19.56
N SER A 289 17.09 -24.16 19.20
CA SER A 289 17.57 -23.20 20.19
C SER A 289 16.48 -22.23 20.62
N ARG A 290 16.47 -21.95 21.92
CA ARG A 290 15.57 -20.99 22.59
C ARG A 290 16.31 -19.74 23.04
N ASP A 291 17.55 -19.54 22.58
CA ASP A 291 18.37 -18.41 22.98
C ASP A 291 17.77 -17.09 22.48
N GLU A 292 17.92 -16.04 23.27
CA GLU A 292 17.40 -14.70 22.94
C GLU A 292 17.92 -14.22 21.59
N ASN A 293 19.23 -14.40 21.35
CA ASN A 293 19.92 -13.98 20.12
C ASN A 293 19.46 -14.73 18.86
N ILE A 294 18.64 -15.78 19.00
CA ILE A 294 18.06 -16.53 17.87
C ILE A 294 16.57 -16.23 17.74
N ILE A 295 15.80 -16.43 18.82
CA ILE A 295 14.35 -16.28 18.80
C ILE A 295 13.94 -14.83 18.55
N LEU A 296 14.65 -13.86 19.15
CA LEU A 296 14.28 -12.46 19.06
C LEU A 296 14.48 -11.89 17.64
N PRO A 297 15.61 -12.13 16.94
CA PRO A 297 15.73 -11.77 15.52
C PRO A 297 14.69 -12.43 14.62
N LEU A 298 14.37 -13.72 14.82
CA LEU A 298 13.34 -14.43 14.05
C LEU A 298 11.95 -13.84 14.27
N TYR A 299 11.57 -13.55 15.52
CA TYR A 299 10.32 -12.85 15.82
C TYR A 299 10.27 -11.49 15.12
N ARG A 300 11.35 -10.70 15.25
CA ARG A 300 11.44 -9.33 14.72
C ARG A 300 11.38 -9.28 13.18
N SER A 301 11.90 -10.30 12.49
CA SER A 301 12.04 -10.36 11.02
C SER A 301 10.93 -11.14 10.32
N LEU A 302 10.35 -12.16 10.96
CA LEU A 302 9.36 -13.05 10.32
C LEU A 302 7.94 -12.87 10.87
N VAL A 303 7.79 -12.65 12.18
CA VAL A 303 6.46 -12.60 12.83
C VAL A 303 5.93 -11.17 12.89
N ARG A 304 6.72 -10.26 13.45
CA ARG A 304 6.30 -8.88 13.71
C ARG A 304 5.90 -8.10 12.45
N PRO A 305 6.54 -8.27 11.27
CA PRO A 305 6.11 -7.55 10.07
C PRO A 305 4.66 -7.84 9.68
N HIS A 306 4.13 -9.05 9.94
CA HIS A 306 2.73 -9.35 9.69
C HIS A 306 1.78 -8.52 10.57
N LEU A 307 2.20 -8.18 11.80
CA LEU A 307 1.41 -7.40 12.75
C LEU A 307 1.49 -5.89 12.50
N GLU A 308 2.51 -5.43 11.76
CA GLU A 308 2.81 -3.99 11.60
C GLU A 308 2.60 -3.48 10.17
N TYR A 309 2.44 -4.37 9.18
CA TYR A 309 2.22 -3.99 7.79
C TYR A 309 1.00 -3.06 7.64
N ALA A 310 1.24 -1.83 7.17
CA ALA A 310 0.24 -0.78 6.96
C ALA A 310 -0.65 -0.46 8.18
N VAL A 311 -0.18 -0.72 9.41
CA VAL A 311 -0.98 -0.60 10.64
C VAL A 311 -1.46 0.83 10.92
N GLN A 312 -0.82 1.85 10.34
CA GLN A 312 -1.28 3.23 10.39
C GLN A 312 -2.69 3.37 9.81
N PHE A 313 -3.04 2.59 8.79
CA PHE A 313 -4.39 2.61 8.26
C PHE A 313 -5.40 1.88 9.17
N TRP A 314 -5.07 0.66 9.62
CA TRP A 314 -6.03 -0.24 10.28
C TRP A 314 -5.83 -0.42 11.80
N ALA A 315 -5.19 0.51 12.49
CA ALA A 315 -4.88 0.36 13.92
C ALA A 315 -6.11 -0.10 14.74
N PRO A 316 -5.97 -1.12 15.63
CA PRO A 316 -7.08 -1.64 16.40
C PRO A 316 -7.59 -0.61 17.42
N VAL A 317 -8.91 -0.51 17.53
CA VAL A 317 -9.59 0.38 18.50
C VAL A 317 -10.19 -0.41 19.66
N LEU A 318 -10.66 -1.62 19.40
CA LEU A 318 -11.33 -2.43 20.42
C LEU A 318 -10.29 -3.14 21.29
N LYS A 319 -10.48 -3.11 22.61
CA LYS A 319 -9.60 -3.79 23.58
C LYS A 319 -9.40 -5.27 23.25
N LYS A 320 -10.44 -5.94 22.75
CA LYS A 320 -10.36 -7.35 22.31
C LYS A 320 -9.36 -7.56 21.16
N ASP A 321 -9.33 -6.65 20.20
CA ASP A 321 -8.48 -6.73 19.02
C ASP A 321 -7.03 -6.37 19.39
N ILE A 322 -6.85 -5.32 20.20
CA ILE A 322 -5.55 -4.96 20.80
C ILE A 322 -4.96 -6.17 21.53
N ASN A 323 -5.75 -6.80 22.41
CA ASN A 323 -5.34 -7.99 23.16
C ASN A 323 -5.04 -9.19 22.28
N GLU A 324 -5.78 -9.38 21.17
CA GLU A 324 -5.51 -10.44 20.21
C GLU A 324 -4.15 -10.29 19.55
N LEU A 325 -3.80 -9.08 19.10
CA LEU A 325 -2.46 -8.80 18.55
C LEU A 325 -1.39 -8.98 19.62
N GLU A 326 -1.60 -8.41 20.82
CA GLU A 326 -0.64 -8.45 21.93
C GLU A 326 -0.34 -9.89 22.37
N ARG A 327 -1.33 -10.78 22.28
CA ARG A 327 -1.17 -12.21 22.59
C ARG A 327 -0.11 -12.88 21.71
N VAL A 328 0.07 -12.44 20.47
CA VAL A 328 1.13 -12.96 19.59
C VAL A 328 2.50 -12.63 20.15
N GLN A 329 2.74 -11.38 20.56
CA GLN A 329 4.01 -10.98 21.18
C GLN A 329 4.21 -11.68 22.53
N ARG A 330 3.17 -11.77 23.37
CA ARG A 330 3.21 -12.53 24.64
C ARG A 330 3.66 -13.97 24.45
N ARG A 331 3.17 -14.64 23.40
CA ARG A 331 3.57 -16.01 23.06
C ARG A 331 5.01 -16.06 22.57
N ALA A 332 5.41 -15.13 21.70
CA ALA A 332 6.77 -15.08 21.17
C ALA A 332 7.81 -14.88 22.28
N THR A 333 7.56 -13.97 23.21
CA THR A 333 8.48 -13.73 24.32
C THR A 333 8.56 -14.89 25.31
N LYS A 334 7.57 -15.81 25.36
CA LYS A 334 7.67 -17.06 26.17
C LYS A 334 8.60 -18.10 25.55
N LEU A 335 8.88 -18.00 24.24
CA LEU A 335 9.74 -18.97 23.58
C LEU A 335 11.20 -18.81 23.98
N VAL A 336 11.61 -17.60 24.37
CA VAL A 336 12.97 -17.32 24.84
C VAL A 336 13.22 -18.02 26.17
N LYS A 337 14.37 -18.68 26.31
CA LYS A 337 14.80 -19.36 27.53
C LYS A 337 14.90 -18.37 28.71
N GLY A 338 14.35 -18.73 29.86
CA GLY A 338 14.34 -17.90 31.08
C GLY A 338 13.24 -16.84 31.11
N MET A 339 12.31 -16.86 30.16
CA MET A 339 11.17 -15.93 30.04
C MET A 339 9.81 -16.64 30.18
N GLU A 340 9.77 -17.91 30.59
CA GLU A 340 8.55 -18.74 30.58
C GLU A 340 7.54 -18.28 31.63
N ASP A 341 8.03 -18.08 32.85
CA ASP A 341 7.23 -17.82 34.05
C ASP A 341 7.21 -16.34 34.45
N LEU A 342 8.00 -15.52 33.76
CA LEU A 342 8.03 -14.09 34.00
C LEU A 342 6.74 -13.41 33.52
N ASN A 343 6.29 -12.41 34.28
CA ASN A 343 5.18 -11.57 33.87
C ASN A 343 5.49 -10.84 32.54
N TYR A 344 4.47 -10.42 31.80
CA TYR A 344 4.69 -9.88 30.45
C TYR A 344 5.54 -8.61 30.43
N GLU A 345 5.32 -7.69 31.35
CA GLU A 345 6.03 -6.42 31.40
C GLU A 345 7.52 -6.60 31.72
N VAL A 346 7.87 -7.52 32.63
CA VAL A 346 9.25 -7.89 32.92
C VAL A 346 9.92 -8.52 31.70
N ARG A 347 9.19 -9.34 30.93
CA ARG A 347 9.73 -9.91 29.67
C ARG A 347 9.99 -8.84 28.63
N LEU A 348 9.10 -7.87 28.50
CA LEU A 348 9.32 -6.73 27.60
C LEU A 348 10.57 -5.93 28.00
N LEU A 349 10.73 -5.65 29.29
CA LEU A 349 11.90 -4.95 29.82
C LEU A 349 13.20 -5.72 29.55
N ARG A 350 13.26 -7.02 29.91
CA ARG A 350 14.46 -7.85 29.74
C ARG A 350 14.85 -8.03 28.28
N LEU A 351 13.87 -8.15 27.38
CA LEU A 351 14.10 -8.36 25.93
C LEU A 351 14.25 -7.04 25.15
N GLY A 352 14.23 -5.88 25.83
CA GLY A 352 14.28 -4.57 25.18
C GLY A 352 13.17 -4.38 24.14
N LEU A 353 11.94 -4.77 24.50
CA LEU A 353 10.76 -4.68 23.62
C LEU A 353 9.76 -3.67 24.17
N PHE A 354 9.15 -2.91 23.27
CA PHE A 354 7.90 -2.21 23.55
C PHE A 354 6.71 -3.14 23.35
N SER A 355 5.61 -2.88 24.08
CA SER A 355 4.30 -3.46 23.77
C SER A 355 3.92 -3.16 22.32
N LEU A 356 3.08 -4.01 21.70
CA LEU A 356 2.70 -3.73 20.30
C LEU A 356 1.88 -2.44 20.20
N GLU A 357 1.18 -2.05 21.26
CA GLU A 357 0.47 -0.77 21.32
C GLU A 357 1.41 0.43 21.27
N LYS A 358 2.42 0.47 22.14
CA LYS A 358 3.46 1.50 22.12
C LYS A 358 4.17 1.54 20.76
N ARG A 359 4.40 0.38 20.14
CA ARG A 359 5.00 0.30 18.81
C ARG A 359 4.12 0.88 17.71
N ARG A 360 2.80 0.71 17.76
CA ARG A 360 1.87 1.33 16.81
C ARG A 360 1.86 2.85 16.95
N LEU A 361 1.81 3.36 18.19
CA LEU A 361 1.92 4.80 18.48
C LEU A 361 3.23 5.38 17.94
N ARG A 362 4.36 4.70 18.22
CA ARG A 362 5.67 5.05 17.66
C ARG A 362 5.67 5.06 16.14
N GLY A 363 5.04 4.06 15.52
CA GLY A 363 4.89 3.95 14.07
C GLY A 363 4.06 5.09 13.47
N ASP A 364 2.99 5.52 14.15
CA ASP A 364 2.19 6.68 13.75
C ASP A 364 3.06 7.94 13.75
N MET A 365 3.85 8.19 14.80
CA MET A 365 4.73 9.37 14.89
C MET A 365 5.81 9.38 13.82
N ILE A 366 6.45 8.23 13.55
CA ILE A 366 7.45 8.12 12.47
C ILE A 366 6.81 8.37 11.11
N THR A 367 5.59 7.88 10.90
CA THR A 367 4.86 8.11 9.64
C THR A 367 4.49 9.58 9.50
N LEU A 368 4.02 10.22 10.57
CA LEU A 368 3.66 11.63 10.56
C LEU A 368 4.91 12.52 10.33
N TYR A 369 6.04 12.21 10.95
CA TYR A 369 7.32 12.86 10.64
C TYR A 369 7.64 12.78 9.15
N LYS A 370 7.42 11.63 8.49
CA LYS A 370 7.64 11.51 7.05
C LYS A 370 6.69 12.37 6.21
N TYR A 371 5.44 12.54 6.64
CA TYR A 371 4.48 13.44 5.98
C TYR A 371 4.86 14.91 6.15
N ILE A 372 5.28 15.32 7.35
CA ILE A 372 5.50 16.75 7.64
C ILE A 372 6.92 17.21 7.27
N ARG A 373 7.92 16.37 7.54
CA ARG A 373 9.35 16.71 7.42
C ARG A 373 10.11 15.82 6.46
N GLY A 374 9.65 14.60 6.21
CA GLY A 374 10.41 13.62 5.42
C GLY A 374 9.96 13.50 3.97
N ASP A 375 10.02 12.26 3.48
CA ASP A 375 9.88 11.93 2.06
C ASP A 375 8.44 12.01 1.51
N TYR A 376 7.43 12.16 2.37
CA TYR A 376 6.01 12.12 1.99
C TYR A 376 5.37 13.52 1.93
N ARG A 377 6.16 14.61 1.94
CA ARG A 377 5.67 16.01 2.01
C ARG A 377 4.53 16.33 1.04
N LYS A 378 4.65 15.98 -0.24
CA LYS A 378 3.57 16.20 -1.24
C LYS A 378 2.22 15.62 -0.84
N LEU A 379 2.20 14.47 -0.14
CA LEU A 379 0.96 13.91 0.41
C LEU A 379 0.62 14.54 1.76
N GLY A 380 1.62 14.90 2.56
CA GLY A 380 1.44 15.59 3.84
C GLY A 380 0.68 16.89 3.69
N ASP A 381 1.02 17.69 2.68
CA ASP A 381 0.39 18.98 2.37
C ASP A 381 -1.10 18.85 2.02
N VAL A 382 -1.50 17.69 1.46
CA VAL A 382 -2.91 17.37 1.16
C VAL A 382 -3.62 16.85 2.40
N LEU A 383 -2.96 16.02 3.20
CA LEU A 383 -3.59 15.31 4.31
C LEU A 383 -3.66 16.11 5.60
N PHE A 384 -2.78 17.09 5.82
CA PHE A 384 -2.65 17.81 7.07
C PHE A 384 -2.65 19.32 6.88
N SER A 385 -3.28 20.02 7.81
CA SER A 385 -3.29 21.49 7.86
C SER A 385 -2.40 21.97 9.01
N HIS A 386 -1.59 23.00 8.77
CA HIS A 386 -0.75 23.61 9.80
C HIS A 386 -1.55 24.61 10.65
N LYS A 387 -1.27 24.68 11.96
CA LYS A 387 -1.86 25.71 12.82
C LYS A 387 -1.27 27.08 12.45
N ASN A 388 -2.12 28.06 12.14
CA ASN A 388 -1.70 29.44 11.94
C ASN A 388 -1.16 30.01 13.27
N ASN A 389 0.14 30.34 13.28
CA ASN A 389 0.86 30.74 14.49
C ASN A 389 0.39 32.11 15.02
N GLN A 390 -0.35 32.12 16.14
CA GLN A 390 -0.47 33.30 17.02
C GLN A 390 0.06 33.04 18.44
N ARG A 391 0.53 31.82 18.77
CA ARG A 391 1.02 31.48 20.11
C ARG A 391 2.45 30.94 20.06
N THR A 392 3.33 31.54 20.87
CA THR A 392 4.77 31.27 21.02
C THR A 392 5.12 29.95 21.76
N ARG A 393 4.13 29.10 22.10
CA ARG A 393 4.36 27.86 22.85
C ARG A 393 4.17 26.63 21.95
N GLY A 394 5.26 25.87 21.77
CA GLY A 394 5.33 24.62 21.01
C GLY A 394 6.33 24.66 19.85
N HIS A 395 6.48 23.55 19.14
CA HIS A 395 7.35 23.44 17.96
C HIS A 395 6.71 24.09 16.70
N PRO A 396 7.48 24.46 15.65
CA PRO A 396 6.93 25.20 14.49
C PRO A 396 6.02 24.36 13.58
N PHE A 397 6.13 23.03 13.62
CA PHE A 397 5.39 22.11 12.73
C PHE A 397 4.06 21.60 13.31
N ARG A 398 3.36 22.39 14.12
CA ARG A 398 2.08 21.98 14.71
C ARG A 398 0.98 21.89 13.67
N LEU A 399 0.08 20.93 13.88
CA LEU A 399 -1.02 20.60 12.97
C LEU A 399 -2.36 20.92 13.62
N GLU A 400 -3.34 21.26 12.79
CA GLU A 400 -4.72 21.50 13.22
C GLU A 400 -5.37 20.21 13.74
N GLU A 401 -6.00 20.31 14.89
CA GLU A 401 -6.77 19.20 15.46
C GLU A 401 -8.17 19.24 14.84
N ARG A 402 -8.47 18.26 13.99
CA ARG A 402 -9.75 18.16 13.30
C ARG A 402 -10.83 17.65 14.26
N SER A 403 -12.02 18.23 14.19
CA SER A 403 -13.22 17.70 14.85
C SER A 403 -13.64 16.37 14.19
N PHE A 404 -14.39 15.57 14.95
CA PHE A 404 -14.93 14.30 14.49
C PHE A 404 -16.26 14.00 15.20
N HIS A 405 -17.12 13.24 14.55
CA HIS A 405 -18.40 12.78 15.10
C HIS A 405 -18.44 11.26 15.33
N LEU A 406 -17.80 10.50 14.43
CA LEU A 406 -17.77 9.05 14.44
C LEU A 406 -16.53 8.52 15.17
N LYS A 407 -16.72 7.38 15.86
CA LYS A 407 -15.63 6.67 16.53
C LYS A 407 -14.55 6.24 15.52
N GLN A 408 -14.94 5.77 14.34
CA GLN A 408 -14.01 5.37 13.28
C GLN A 408 -13.12 6.55 12.85
N ARG A 409 -13.70 7.75 12.69
CA ARG A 409 -12.98 8.97 12.32
C ARG A 409 -12.00 9.40 13.39
N ARG A 410 -12.43 9.43 14.66
CA ARG A 410 -11.57 9.73 15.82
C ARG A 410 -10.26 8.93 15.80
N TRP A 411 -10.37 7.65 15.46
CA TRP A 411 -9.25 6.71 15.47
C TRP A 411 -8.59 6.55 14.10
N PHE A 412 -8.96 7.35 13.10
CA PHE A 412 -8.26 7.36 11.82
C PHE A 412 -6.90 8.08 11.96
N PHE A 413 -5.91 7.68 11.16
CA PHE A 413 -4.50 8.11 11.32
C PHE A 413 -4.33 9.63 11.41
N THR A 414 -4.93 10.35 10.47
CA THR A 414 -4.82 11.81 10.33
C THR A 414 -5.43 12.58 11.51
N VAL A 415 -6.25 11.92 12.32
CA VAL A 415 -6.88 12.50 13.51
C VAL A 415 -6.12 12.05 14.76
N ARG A 416 -5.98 10.73 14.97
CA ARG A 416 -5.41 10.19 16.21
C ARG A 416 -3.94 10.54 16.43
N ALA A 417 -3.17 10.75 15.36
CA ALA A 417 -1.74 11.02 15.45
C ALA A 417 -1.43 12.47 15.84
N VAL A 418 -2.31 13.42 15.49
CA VAL A 418 -2.04 14.87 15.57
C VAL A 418 -1.79 15.33 17.01
N ARG A 419 -2.55 14.80 17.97
CA ARG A 419 -2.43 15.26 19.37
C ARG A 419 -1.04 14.99 19.94
N LEU A 420 -0.56 13.74 19.82
CA LEU A 420 0.78 13.38 20.30
C LEU A 420 1.86 14.14 19.53
N TRP A 421 1.71 14.29 18.21
CA TRP A 421 2.64 15.06 17.40
C TRP A 421 2.81 16.50 17.93
N ASN A 422 1.70 17.18 18.19
CA ASN A 422 1.69 18.53 18.72
C ASN A 422 2.28 18.67 20.14
N ALA A 423 2.39 17.56 20.87
CA ALA A 423 2.97 17.48 22.21
C ALA A 423 4.46 17.09 22.20
N LEU A 424 5.02 16.74 21.04
CA LEU A 424 6.43 16.35 20.95
C LEU A 424 7.34 17.56 21.25
N PRO A 425 8.50 17.33 21.92
CA PRO A 425 9.51 18.34 22.13
C PRO A 425 10.05 18.89 20.81
N SER A 426 10.47 20.17 20.83
CA SER A 426 10.90 20.82 19.59
C SER A 426 12.15 20.20 19.00
N ASP A 427 13.11 19.80 19.82
CA ASP A 427 14.33 19.11 19.41
C ASP A 427 14.04 17.77 18.71
N VAL A 428 13.03 17.02 19.19
CA VAL A 428 12.60 15.77 18.56
C VAL A 428 12.01 16.05 17.18
N VAL A 429 11.07 17.00 17.07
CA VAL A 429 10.40 17.31 15.79
C VAL A 429 11.37 17.92 14.76
N MET A 430 12.32 18.72 15.23
CA MET A 430 13.31 19.40 14.39
C MET A 430 14.44 18.51 13.91
N ALA A 431 14.49 17.23 14.31
CA ALA A 431 15.48 16.27 13.86
C ALA A 431 15.68 16.28 12.32
N ASP A 432 16.94 16.17 11.90
CA ASP A 432 17.35 16.26 10.48
C ASP A 432 17.26 14.93 9.73
N SER A 433 16.97 13.84 10.43
CA SER A 433 16.77 12.53 9.81
C SER A 433 15.73 11.70 10.55
N VAL A 434 15.12 10.75 9.83
CA VAL A 434 14.19 9.77 10.42
C VAL A 434 14.86 8.98 11.56
N ASN A 435 16.17 8.73 11.49
CA ASN A 435 16.87 8.00 12.53
C ASN A 435 17.13 8.85 13.78
N ALA A 436 17.45 10.14 13.61
CA ALA A 436 17.53 11.07 14.73
C ALA A 436 16.16 11.24 15.40
N PHE A 437 15.09 11.42 14.60
CA PHE A 437 13.72 11.48 15.10
C PHE A 437 13.32 10.24 15.91
N LYS A 438 13.64 9.04 15.41
CA LYS A 438 13.36 7.78 16.11
C LYS A 438 14.00 7.70 17.49
N ARG A 439 15.26 8.14 17.64
CA ARG A 439 15.97 8.12 18.93
C ARG A 439 15.33 9.08 19.92
N GLY A 440 15.15 10.34 19.51
CA GLY A 440 14.50 11.35 20.36
C GLY A 440 13.06 10.97 20.73
N LEU A 441 12.31 10.35 19.81
CA LEU A 441 10.98 9.82 20.10
C LEU A 441 11.02 8.67 21.11
N ASP A 442 11.97 7.74 21.00
CA ASP A 442 12.09 6.62 21.95
C ASP A 442 12.40 7.12 23.36
N GLU A 443 13.32 8.08 23.49
CA GLU A 443 13.63 8.75 24.76
C GLU A 443 12.41 9.47 25.33
N PHE A 444 11.71 10.26 24.51
CA PHE A 444 10.49 10.95 24.94
C PHE A 444 9.40 9.98 25.43
N LEU A 445 9.13 8.91 24.69
CA LEU A 445 8.13 7.91 25.05
C LEU A 445 8.49 7.14 26.32
N ILE A 446 9.79 6.96 26.62
CA ILE A 446 10.26 6.33 27.85
C ILE A 446 10.13 7.30 29.02
N ASN A 447 10.65 8.53 28.87
CA ASN A 447 10.68 9.54 29.92
C ASN A 447 9.27 9.97 30.38
N GLN A 448 8.33 10.07 29.45
CA GLN A 448 6.93 10.41 29.74
C GLN A 448 6.08 9.20 30.15
N ASN A 449 6.69 8.00 30.24
CA ASN A 449 6.04 6.73 30.52
C ASN A 449 4.81 6.45 29.64
N ILE A 450 4.88 6.82 28.35
CA ILE A 450 3.77 6.63 27.41
C ILE A 450 3.76 5.17 26.93
N GLN A 451 2.66 4.47 27.14
CA GLN A 451 2.43 3.05 26.85
C GLN A 451 1.49 2.82 25.65
N GLY A 452 0.62 3.78 25.31
CA GLY A 452 -0.37 3.62 24.26
C GLY A 452 -1.15 4.88 23.93
N TYR A 453 -2.26 4.71 23.20
CA TYR A 453 -3.04 5.84 22.67
C TYR A 453 -3.90 6.57 23.71
N CYS A 454 -4.19 5.90 24.83
CA CYS A 454 -5.14 6.35 25.84
C CYS A 454 -4.47 6.96 27.09
N ASP A 455 -3.15 7.15 27.09
CA ASP A 455 -2.45 7.66 28.27
C ASP A 455 -2.71 9.14 28.48
N THR A 456 -3.12 9.49 29.70
CA THR A 456 -3.51 10.84 30.11
C THR A 456 -2.41 11.87 29.91
N ASN A 457 -1.13 11.46 29.93
CA ASN A 457 0.03 12.33 29.68
C ASN A 457 0.08 12.90 28.25
N ILE A 458 -0.65 12.28 27.30
CA ILE A 458 -0.83 12.82 25.94
C ILE A 458 -1.92 13.92 25.93
N TYR A 459 -2.77 13.94 26.96
CA TYR A 459 -3.97 14.77 27.05
C TYR A 459 -3.88 15.93 28.05
N SER A 460 -2.96 15.87 29.02
CA SER A 460 -2.54 16.96 29.91
C SER A 460 -1.58 17.91 29.21
#